data_AF-A0A8H5H3I4-F1
#
_entry.id   AF-A0A8H5H3I4-F1
#
_cell.length_a   1.000
_cell.length_b   1.000
_cell.length_c   1.000
_cell.angle_alpha   90.00
_cell.angle_beta   90.00
_cell.angle_gamma   90.00
#
_symmetry.space_group_name_H-M   'P 1'
#
loop_
_entity.id
_entity.type
_entity.pdbx_description
1 polymer ?
#
loop_
_entity_poly.entity_id
_entity_poly.type
_entity_poly.pdbx_seq_one_letter_code
_entity_poly.pdbx_strand_id
1 'polypeptide(L)'
;MPYGEDWNAHRKLFQQEFHPVHSESMNRLHGRRALGIFLNNLLEAPHDWKAQIRHLVGSIILGVAYGIRIESKDDPYMTAIEKMNMVINEAVLPTNFLVNVIPILKYIPSWFPGASFKRKARAWHGIFSSTIIPPFLKAKEAMLEGTAEDCFSLRCLTNVAHSNANLDHFSKEEEIIMETAGTMYEGGAESGTIALETFMLCVLCFPNIQHTAQAELDHVVGRERLPTYDDKESLPYVTAVIWQPIGPLGAPNLVVKKIPPTNSYFTE
;
A
#
# COMPACT_ATOMS: atom_id res chain seq x y z
N MET A 1 11.83 9.75 -2.51
CA MET A 1 11.86 11.07 -3.19
C MET A 1 12.13 12.16 -2.15
N PRO A 2 13.04 13.12 -2.39
CA PRO A 2 13.25 14.28 -1.50
C PRO A 2 12.03 15.20 -1.44
N TYR A 3 11.91 16.00 -0.38
CA TYR A 3 10.88 17.03 -0.30
C TYR A 3 11.12 18.11 -1.37
N GLY A 4 10.09 18.42 -2.17
CA GLY A 4 10.19 19.34 -3.31
C GLY A 4 8.92 19.36 -4.16
N GLU A 5 8.99 19.97 -5.33
CA GLU A 5 7.85 20.09 -6.27
C GLU A 5 7.31 18.73 -6.70
N ASP A 6 8.19 17.78 -7.06
CA ASP A 6 7.79 16.41 -7.42
C ASP A 6 7.03 15.73 -6.28
N TRP A 7 7.55 15.78 -5.04
CA TRP A 7 6.89 15.18 -3.89
C TRP A 7 5.54 15.85 -3.59
N ASN A 8 5.47 17.18 -3.71
CA ASN A 8 4.23 17.92 -3.54
C ASN A 8 3.19 17.53 -4.60
N ALA A 9 3.60 17.29 -5.86
CA ALA A 9 2.70 16.84 -6.92
C ALA A 9 2.09 15.47 -6.62
N HIS A 10 2.93 14.48 -6.26
CA HIS A 10 2.48 13.15 -5.85
C HIS A 10 1.54 13.20 -4.65
N ARG A 11 1.94 13.96 -3.61
CA ARG A 11 1.13 14.05 -2.39
C ARG A 11 -0.19 14.77 -2.63
N LYS A 12 -0.19 15.84 -3.43
CA LYS A 12 -1.42 16.55 -3.80
C LYS A 12 -2.38 15.61 -4.52
N LEU A 13 -1.89 14.87 -5.52
CA LEU A 13 -2.70 13.91 -6.27
C LEU A 13 -3.31 12.84 -5.35
N PHE A 14 -2.49 12.22 -4.50
CA PHE A 14 -2.97 11.24 -3.53
C PHE A 14 -4.01 11.83 -2.56
N GLN A 15 -3.76 13.01 -2.00
CA GLN A 15 -4.68 13.66 -1.05
C GLN A 15 -5.99 14.10 -1.68
N GLN A 16 -6.01 14.47 -2.95
CA GLN A 16 -7.24 14.84 -3.66
C GLN A 16 -8.19 13.64 -3.79
N GLU A 17 -7.66 12.48 -4.16
CA GLU A 17 -8.45 11.26 -4.35
C GLU A 17 -8.81 10.58 -3.02
N PHE A 18 -7.91 10.60 -2.04
CA PHE A 18 -8.10 9.97 -0.73
C PHE A 18 -8.51 10.96 0.37
N HIS A 19 -9.03 12.14 0.00
CA HIS A 19 -9.71 12.99 0.95
C HIS A 19 -10.88 12.20 1.57
N PRO A 20 -11.13 12.27 2.89
CA PRO A 20 -12.13 11.45 3.58
C PRO A 20 -13.52 11.42 2.92
N VAL A 21 -13.89 12.51 2.23
CA VAL A 21 -15.15 12.66 1.48
C VAL A 21 -15.23 11.79 0.22
N HIS A 22 -14.09 11.49 -0.43
CA HIS A 22 -14.03 10.73 -1.69
C HIS A 22 -13.49 9.29 -1.51
N SER A 23 -12.70 9.04 -0.47
CA SER A 23 -12.05 7.74 -0.22
C SER A 23 -13.02 6.62 0.14
N GLU A 24 -14.23 6.95 0.57
CA GLU A 24 -15.20 5.96 1.04
C GLU A 24 -15.73 5.08 -0.11
N SER A 25 -15.95 5.67 -1.29
CA SER A 25 -16.56 4.96 -2.43
C SER A 25 -15.70 3.78 -2.93
N MET A 26 -14.43 4.05 -3.29
CA MET A 26 -13.55 3.05 -3.90
C MET A 26 -13.17 1.94 -2.91
N ASN A 27 -12.87 2.31 -1.66
CA ASN A 27 -12.53 1.35 -0.61
C ASN A 27 -13.74 0.46 -0.27
N ARG A 28 -14.96 1.01 -0.25
CA ARG A 28 -16.18 0.22 0.01
C ARG A 28 -16.44 -0.78 -1.12
N LEU A 29 -16.26 -0.41 -2.39
CA LEU A 29 -16.52 -1.29 -3.52
C LEU A 29 -15.56 -2.50 -3.54
N HIS A 30 -14.26 -2.24 -3.62
CA HIS A 30 -13.24 -3.29 -3.72
C HIS A 30 -13.10 -4.06 -2.40
N GLY A 31 -13.20 -3.35 -1.27
CA GLY A 31 -13.21 -3.92 0.08
C GLY A 31 -14.31 -4.94 0.32
N ARG A 32 -15.56 -4.59 0.02
CA ARG A 32 -16.72 -5.48 0.27
C ARG A 32 -16.64 -6.76 -0.55
N ARG A 33 -16.22 -6.66 -1.81
CA ARG A 33 -16.05 -7.83 -2.70
C ARG A 33 -14.95 -8.75 -2.19
N ALA A 34 -13.77 -8.20 -1.93
CA ALA A 34 -12.63 -8.98 -1.45
C ALA A 34 -12.93 -9.63 -0.08
N LEU A 35 -13.63 -8.92 0.80
CA LEU A 35 -14.08 -9.45 2.10
C LEU A 35 -15.00 -10.67 1.93
N GLY A 36 -15.96 -10.63 1.01
CA GLY A 36 -16.85 -11.77 0.74
C GLY A 36 -16.07 -13.02 0.32
N ILE A 37 -15.09 -12.88 -0.56
CA ILE A 37 -14.21 -13.97 -1.00
C ILE A 37 -13.39 -14.49 0.18
N PHE A 38 -12.80 -13.60 0.97
CA PHE A 38 -12.03 -13.96 2.16
C PHE A 38 -12.85 -14.77 3.16
N LEU A 39 -14.07 -14.33 3.50
CA LEU A 39 -14.93 -15.01 4.45
C LEU A 39 -15.32 -16.41 3.97
N ASN A 40 -15.65 -16.57 2.67
CA ASN A 40 -15.94 -17.88 2.10
C ASN A 40 -14.71 -18.81 2.16
N ASN A 41 -13.54 -18.32 1.76
CA ASN A 41 -12.30 -19.10 1.81
C ASN A 41 -11.93 -19.51 3.23
N LEU A 42 -12.18 -18.63 4.21
CA LEU A 42 -11.90 -18.91 5.63
C LEU A 42 -12.82 -20.01 6.19
N LEU A 43 -14.07 -20.10 5.71
CA LEU A 43 -14.99 -21.18 6.07
C LEU A 43 -14.56 -22.53 5.47
N GLU A 44 -14.07 -22.53 4.23
CA GLU A 44 -13.65 -23.74 3.53
C GLU A 44 -12.28 -24.26 3.99
N ALA A 45 -11.32 -23.36 4.22
CA ALA A 45 -9.93 -23.69 4.53
C ALA A 45 -9.34 -22.75 5.61
N PRO A 46 -9.77 -22.88 6.88
CA PRO A 46 -9.36 -21.97 7.95
C PRO A 46 -7.85 -22.02 8.28
N HIS A 47 -7.16 -23.10 7.91
CA HIS A 47 -5.72 -23.27 8.14
C HIS A 47 -4.86 -22.36 7.24
N ASP A 48 -5.41 -21.90 6.11
CA ASP A 48 -4.71 -21.07 5.12
C ASP A 48 -4.91 -19.56 5.32
N TRP A 49 -5.40 -19.15 6.50
CA TRP A 49 -5.80 -17.77 6.80
C TRP A 49 -4.75 -16.70 6.45
N LYS A 50 -3.45 -16.99 6.59
CA LYS A 50 -2.38 -16.04 6.21
C LYS A 50 -2.35 -15.75 4.71
N ALA A 51 -2.41 -16.79 3.89
CA ALA A 51 -2.46 -16.64 2.44
C ALA A 51 -3.76 -15.93 2.02
N GLN A 52 -4.87 -16.24 2.70
CA GLN A 52 -6.16 -15.60 2.46
C GLN A 52 -6.15 -14.11 2.84
N ILE A 53 -5.48 -13.71 3.92
CA ILE A 53 -5.30 -12.29 4.28
C ILE A 53 -4.47 -11.57 3.22
N ARG A 54 -3.37 -12.18 2.77
CA ARG A 54 -2.55 -11.59 1.69
C ARG A 54 -3.37 -11.38 0.43
N HIS A 55 -4.15 -12.38 0.03
CA HIS A 55 -5.06 -12.26 -1.10
C HIS A 55 -6.12 -11.17 -0.88
N LEU A 56 -6.72 -11.09 0.31
CA LEU A 56 -7.68 -10.05 0.67
C LEU A 56 -7.09 -8.65 0.50
N VAL A 57 -5.96 -8.38 1.16
CA VAL A 57 -5.32 -7.06 1.15
C VAL A 57 -4.83 -6.72 -0.24
N GLY A 58 -4.20 -7.67 -0.93
CA GLY A 58 -3.76 -7.53 -2.32
C GLY A 58 -4.92 -7.17 -3.26
N SER A 59 -6.06 -7.87 -3.14
CA SER A 59 -7.26 -7.61 -3.94
C SER A 59 -7.81 -6.21 -3.70
N ILE A 60 -7.82 -5.76 -2.44
CA ILE A 60 -8.28 -4.41 -2.10
C ILE A 60 -7.38 -3.37 -2.73
N ILE A 61 -6.06 -3.46 -2.53
CA ILE A 61 -5.16 -2.40 -2.98
C ILE A 61 -5.02 -2.37 -4.51
N LEU A 62 -4.99 -3.53 -5.18
CA LEU A 62 -4.97 -3.59 -6.64
C LEU A 62 -6.28 -3.10 -7.26
N GLY A 63 -7.42 -3.40 -6.64
CA GLY A 63 -8.71 -2.84 -7.03
C GLY A 63 -8.76 -1.33 -6.85
N VAL A 64 -8.35 -0.82 -5.68
CA VAL A 64 -8.36 0.62 -5.37
C VAL A 64 -7.38 1.40 -6.25
N ALA A 65 -6.17 0.90 -6.47
CA ALA A 65 -5.14 1.60 -7.24
C ALA A 65 -5.37 1.52 -8.76
N TYR A 66 -5.78 0.35 -9.26
CA TYR A 66 -5.75 0.03 -10.70
C TYR A 66 -7.06 -0.56 -11.25
N GLY A 67 -8.06 -0.82 -10.41
CA GLY A 67 -9.31 -1.47 -10.83
C GLY A 67 -9.11 -2.95 -11.18
N ILE A 68 -7.99 -3.55 -10.78
CA ILE A 68 -7.65 -4.92 -11.13
C ILE A 68 -8.29 -5.89 -10.15
N ARG A 69 -8.94 -6.93 -10.70
CA ARG A 69 -9.43 -8.06 -9.94
C ARG A 69 -8.39 -9.17 -9.92
N ILE A 70 -8.15 -9.69 -8.72
CA ILE A 70 -7.35 -10.90 -8.51
C ILE A 70 -8.31 -12.09 -8.44
N GLU A 71 -8.06 -13.09 -9.27
CA GLU A 71 -8.88 -14.30 -9.32
C GLU A 71 -8.22 -15.50 -8.61
N SER A 72 -6.90 -15.45 -8.42
CA SER A 72 -6.12 -16.54 -7.84
C SER A 72 -5.13 -16.04 -6.79
N LYS A 73 -4.87 -16.89 -5.79
CA LYS A 73 -3.78 -16.69 -4.82
C LYS A 73 -2.38 -16.64 -5.48
N ASP A 74 -2.24 -17.26 -6.66
CA ASP A 74 -0.99 -17.35 -7.41
C ASP A 74 -0.89 -16.26 -8.50
N ASP A 75 -1.62 -15.15 -8.32
CA ASP A 75 -1.62 -14.06 -9.29
C ASP A 75 -0.21 -13.43 -9.42
N PRO A 76 0.27 -13.16 -10.66
CA PRO A 76 1.58 -12.58 -10.90
C PRO A 76 1.85 -11.28 -10.13
N TYR A 77 0.81 -10.45 -9.91
CA TYR A 77 0.96 -9.21 -9.15
C TYR A 77 1.33 -9.50 -7.69
N MET A 78 0.72 -10.52 -7.06
CA MET A 78 1.06 -10.94 -5.70
C MET A 78 2.52 -11.39 -5.57
N THR A 79 3.02 -12.13 -6.57
CA THR A 79 4.43 -12.52 -6.60
C THR A 79 5.36 -11.31 -6.83
N ALA A 80 4.93 -10.35 -7.65
CA ALA A 80 5.72 -9.15 -7.93
C ALA A 80 5.88 -8.27 -6.67
N ILE A 81 4.79 -8.05 -5.92
CA ILE A 81 4.86 -7.27 -4.68
C ILE A 81 5.69 -7.95 -3.60
N GLU A 82 5.65 -9.28 -3.47
CA GLU A 82 6.52 -10.00 -2.54
C GLU A 82 8.01 -9.77 -2.84
N LYS A 83 8.40 -9.83 -4.13
CA LYS A 83 9.77 -9.52 -4.55
C LYS A 83 10.13 -8.07 -4.27
N MET A 84 9.21 -7.13 -4.48
CA MET A 84 9.42 -5.72 -4.20
C MET A 84 9.61 -5.47 -2.70
N ASN A 85 8.85 -6.13 -1.83
CA ASN A 85 9.00 -6.01 -0.37
C ASN A 85 10.36 -6.52 0.11
N MET A 86 10.90 -7.59 -0.48
CA MET A 86 12.26 -8.05 -0.16
C MET A 86 13.32 -6.98 -0.48
N VAL A 87 13.16 -6.28 -1.61
CA VAL A 87 14.03 -5.17 -2.00
C VAL A 87 13.92 -4.01 -1.02
N ILE A 88 12.69 -3.62 -0.65
CA ILE A 88 12.42 -2.47 0.21
C ILE A 88 12.93 -2.72 1.63
N ASN A 89 12.68 -3.90 2.19
CA ASN A 89 13.18 -4.28 3.51
C ASN A 89 14.71 -4.21 3.58
N GLU A 90 15.41 -4.50 2.48
CA GLU A 90 16.86 -4.31 2.40
C GLU A 90 17.26 -2.83 2.19
N ALA A 91 16.48 -2.06 1.43
CA ALA A 91 16.78 -0.68 1.08
C ALA A 91 16.53 0.33 2.22
N VAL A 92 15.50 0.11 3.04
CA VAL A 92 15.03 1.04 4.08
C VAL A 92 16.06 1.24 5.18
N LEU A 93 16.89 0.24 5.48
CA LEU A 93 17.91 0.32 6.52
C LEU A 93 19.12 1.15 6.03
N PRO A 94 19.34 2.37 6.56
CA PRO A 94 20.41 3.25 6.06
C PRO A 94 21.80 2.63 6.22
N THR A 95 21.95 1.76 7.23
CA THR A 95 23.19 1.04 7.59
C THR A 95 23.56 -0.06 6.60
N ASN A 96 22.64 -0.51 5.74
CA ASN A 96 22.92 -1.59 4.80
C ASN A 96 23.89 -1.17 3.69
N PHE A 97 24.05 0.14 3.45
CA PHE A 97 24.90 0.65 2.39
C PHE A 97 25.80 1.79 2.87
N LEU A 98 27.12 1.56 2.85
CA LEU A 98 28.10 2.58 3.23
C LEU A 98 28.02 3.85 2.38
N VAL A 99 27.51 3.77 1.15
CA VAL A 99 27.29 4.95 0.30
C VAL A 99 26.29 5.95 0.89
N ASN A 100 25.39 5.50 1.76
CA ASN A 100 24.45 6.37 2.48
C ASN A 100 25.15 7.22 3.55
N VAL A 101 26.28 6.73 4.09
CA VAL A 101 27.07 7.40 5.14
C VAL A 101 28.27 8.14 4.55
N ILE A 102 28.87 7.59 3.49
CA ILE A 102 30.07 8.11 2.83
C ILE A 102 29.73 8.39 1.35
N PRO A 103 29.25 9.60 1.02
CA PRO A 103 28.71 9.91 -0.30
C PRO A 103 29.71 9.76 -1.46
N ILE A 104 31.02 9.86 -1.19
CA ILE A 104 32.06 9.71 -2.23
C ILE A 104 32.05 8.32 -2.88
N LEU A 105 31.55 7.31 -2.16
CA LEU A 105 31.42 5.95 -2.67
C LEU A 105 30.49 5.85 -3.88
N LYS A 106 29.60 6.83 -4.13
CA LYS A 106 28.74 6.82 -5.32
C LYS A 106 29.50 6.88 -6.64
N TYR A 107 30.75 7.37 -6.64
CA TYR A 107 31.56 7.53 -7.83
C TYR A 107 32.43 6.32 -8.18
N ILE A 108 32.55 5.33 -7.29
CA ILE A 108 33.41 4.16 -7.55
C ILE A 108 32.86 3.31 -8.70
N PRO A 109 33.70 2.71 -9.56
CA PRO A 109 33.23 1.86 -10.66
C PRO A 109 32.42 0.64 -10.17
N SER A 110 31.48 0.16 -10.98
CA SER A 110 30.58 -0.96 -10.61
C SER A 110 31.29 -2.32 -10.42
N TRP A 111 32.52 -2.45 -10.94
CA TRP A 111 33.39 -3.62 -10.77
C TRP A 111 34.20 -3.59 -9.48
N PHE A 112 34.30 -2.43 -8.81
CA PHE A 112 35.16 -2.25 -7.64
C PHE A 112 34.65 -3.04 -6.41
N PRO A 113 35.53 -3.63 -5.58
CA PRO A 113 35.13 -4.29 -4.33
C PRO A 113 34.36 -3.32 -3.41
N GLY A 114 33.19 -3.73 -2.93
CA GLY A 114 32.29 -2.87 -2.14
C GLY A 114 31.28 -2.04 -2.97
N ALA A 115 31.37 -2.05 -4.31
CA ALA A 115 30.40 -1.39 -5.19
C ALA A 115 29.15 -2.24 -5.51
N SER A 116 28.85 -3.27 -4.70
CA SER A 116 27.72 -4.18 -4.91
C SER A 116 26.37 -3.45 -4.95
N PHE A 117 26.25 -2.34 -4.23
CA PHE A 117 25.08 -1.46 -4.23
C PHE A 117 24.70 -0.98 -5.64
N LYS A 118 25.66 -0.77 -6.56
CA LYS A 118 25.36 -0.38 -7.95
C LYS A 118 24.75 -1.51 -8.77
N ARG A 119 25.09 -2.77 -8.46
CA ARG A 119 24.49 -3.94 -9.11
C ARG A 119 23.10 -4.21 -8.53
N LYS A 120 22.97 -4.11 -7.20
CA LYS A 120 21.68 -4.19 -6.50
C LYS A 120 20.71 -3.13 -7.01
N ALA A 121 21.11 -1.85 -7.04
CA ALA A 121 20.28 -0.76 -7.55
C ALA A 121 19.75 -1.01 -8.97
N ARG A 122 20.56 -1.57 -9.89
CA ARG A 122 20.10 -1.93 -11.24
C ARG A 122 19.09 -3.07 -11.23
N ALA A 123 19.36 -4.14 -10.48
CA ALA A 123 18.42 -5.25 -10.35
C ALA A 123 17.11 -4.82 -9.69
N TRP A 124 17.20 -4.00 -8.65
CA TRP A 124 16.07 -3.44 -7.91
C TRP A 124 15.23 -2.53 -8.78
N HIS A 125 15.84 -1.67 -9.60
CA HIS A 125 15.10 -0.88 -10.57
C HIS A 125 14.25 -1.74 -11.50
N GLY A 126 14.80 -2.86 -12.00
CA GLY A 126 14.03 -3.83 -12.79
C GLY A 126 12.84 -4.41 -12.03
N ILE A 127 13.02 -4.75 -10.75
CA ILE A 127 11.94 -5.27 -9.88
C ILE A 127 10.84 -4.21 -9.68
N PHE A 128 11.21 -2.98 -9.33
CA PHE A 128 10.28 -1.85 -9.20
C PHE A 128 9.47 -1.65 -10.49
N SER A 129 10.16 -1.54 -11.63
CA SER A 129 9.52 -1.38 -12.93
C SER A 129 8.57 -2.54 -13.25
N SER A 130 8.99 -3.79 -13.01
CA SER A 130 8.14 -4.97 -13.26
C SER A 130 6.94 -5.10 -12.31
N THR A 131 6.94 -4.38 -11.19
CA THR A 131 5.85 -4.41 -10.21
C THR A 131 4.84 -3.29 -10.43
N ILE A 132 5.32 -2.10 -10.80
CA ILE A 132 4.49 -0.88 -10.90
C ILE A 132 3.93 -0.67 -12.31
N ILE A 133 4.74 -0.91 -13.35
CA ILE A 133 4.36 -0.59 -14.74
C ILE A 133 3.22 -1.50 -15.25
N PRO A 134 3.29 -2.84 -15.10
CA PRO A 134 2.25 -3.71 -15.65
C PRO A 134 0.82 -3.45 -15.14
N PRO A 135 0.56 -3.27 -13.82
CA PRO A 135 -0.80 -2.98 -13.37
C PRO A 135 -1.28 -1.60 -13.83
N PHE A 136 -0.39 -0.61 -13.94
CA PHE A 136 -0.74 0.70 -14.47
C PHE A 136 -1.13 0.64 -15.96
N LEU A 137 -0.34 -0.08 -16.78
CA LEU A 137 -0.66 -0.29 -18.19
C LEU A 137 -2.01 -0.97 -18.36
N LYS A 138 -2.30 -2.01 -17.58
CA LYS A 138 -3.59 -2.70 -17.61
C LYS A 138 -4.76 -1.76 -17.27
N ALA A 139 -4.59 -0.88 -16.30
CA ALA A 139 -5.60 0.13 -15.96
C ALA A 139 -5.81 1.14 -17.11
N LYS A 140 -4.72 1.58 -17.75
CA LYS A 140 -4.75 2.51 -18.89
C LYS A 140 -5.40 1.86 -20.12
N GLU A 141 -5.08 0.62 -20.42
CA GLU A 141 -5.73 -0.17 -21.48
C GLU A 141 -7.24 -0.28 -21.26
N ALA A 142 -7.66 -0.69 -20.06
CA ALA A 142 -9.08 -0.79 -19.73
C ALA A 142 -9.81 0.57 -19.83
N MET A 143 -9.12 1.68 -19.54
CA MET A 143 -9.68 3.02 -19.72
C MET A 143 -9.90 3.32 -21.21
N LEU A 144 -8.90 3.05 -22.06
CA LEU A 144 -8.99 3.27 -23.51
C LEU A 144 -10.07 2.41 -24.16
N GLU A 145 -10.28 1.19 -23.65
CA GLU A 145 -11.34 0.28 -24.09
C GLU A 145 -12.73 0.63 -23.54
N GLY A 146 -12.83 1.53 -22.57
CA GLY A 146 -14.08 1.87 -21.88
C GLY A 146 -14.60 0.77 -20.95
N THR A 147 -13.72 -0.14 -20.51
CA THR A 147 -14.04 -1.29 -19.66
C THR A 147 -13.52 -1.13 -18.22
N ALA A 148 -12.79 -0.06 -17.92
CA ALA A 148 -12.19 0.18 -16.62
C ALA A 148 -13.22 0.30 -15.48
N GLU A 149 -12.92 -0.35 -14.36
CA GLU A 149 -13.61 -0.13 -13.08
C GLU A 149 -13.14 1.16 -12.40
N ASP A 150 -14.02 1.72 -11.56
CA ASP A 150 -13.68 2.86 -10.72
C ASP A 150 -12.46 2.55 -9.83
N CYS A 151 -11.41 3.34 -10.00
CA CYS A 151 -10.14 3.22 -9.31
C CYS A 151 -9.34 4.53 -9.39
N PHE A 152 -8.30 4.65 -8.57
CA PHE A 152 -7.43 5.82 -8.54
C PHE A 152 -6.84 6.14 -9.91
N SER A 153 -6.27 5.16 -10.60
CA SER A 153 -5.62 5.37 -11.90
C SER A 153 -6.61 5.89 -12.94
N LEU A 154 -7.81 5.30 -13.03
CA LEU A 154 -8.85 5.74 -13.97
C LEU A 154 -9.27 7.19 -13.71
N ARG A 155 -9.57 7.53 -12.45
CA ARG A 155 -10.02 8.88 -12.06
C ARG A 155 -8.95 9.93 -12.36
N CYS A 156 -7.68 9.62 -12.09
CA CYS A 156 -6.58 10.51 -12.38
C CYS A 156 -6.34 10.66 -13.89
N LEU A 157 -6.29 9.54 -14.64
CA LEU A 157 -6.05 9.55 -16.09
C LEU A 157 -7.16 10.28 -16.86
N THR A 158 -8.41 10.16 -16.42
CA THR A 158 -9.55 10.88 -17.04
C THR A 158 -9.41 12.40 -16.93
N ASN A 159 -8.72 12.90 -15.90
CA ASN A 159 -8.48 14.33 -15.70
C ASN A 159 -7.25 14.85 -16.47
N VAL A 160 -6.50 13.98 -17.15
CA VAL A 160 -5.38 14.38 -18.00
C VAL A 160 -5.92 14.80 -19.37
N ALA A 161 -5.82 16.10 -19.68
CA ALA A 161 -6.39 16.72 -20.88
C ALA A 161 -5.96 16.06 -22.21
N HIS A 162 -4.83 15.33 -22.22
CA HIS A 162 -4.29 14.61 -23.36
C HIS A 162 -3.67 13.27 -22.92
N SER A 163 -4.40 12.40 -22.20
CA SER A 163 -3.88 11.06 -21.95
C SER A 163 -3.54 10.41 -23.29
N ASN A 164 -2.28 10.03 -23.43
CA ASN A 164 -1.73 9.56 -24.69
C ASN A 164 -2.21 8.13 -24.92
N ALA A 165 -2.80 7.82 -26.07
CA ALA A 165 -3.14 6.43 -26.42
C ALA A 165 -1.88 5.56 -26.59
N ASN A 166 -0.70 6.16 -26.73
CA ASN A 166 0.56 5.46 -26.74
C ASN A 166 0.88 4.91 -25.33
N LEU A 167 1.02 3.58 -25.25
CA LEU A 167 1.38 2.85 -24.03
C LEU A 167 2.91 2.81 -23.79
N ASP A 168 3.71 3.11 -24.82
CA ASP A 168 5.18 3.08 -24.74
C ASP A 168 5.79 4.41 -24.28
N HIS A 169 5.00 5.49 -24.24
CA HIS A 169 5.48 6.82 -23.84
C HIS A 169 4.49 7.55 -22.94
N PHE A 170 4.87 7.69 -21.67
CA PHE A 170 4.10 8.39 -20.65
C PHE A 170 4.37 9.89 -20.66
N SER A 171 3.32 10.71 -20.51
CA SER A 171 3.50 12.12 -20.17
C SER A 171 4.02 12.26 -18.74
N LYS A 172 4.50 13.45 -18.37
CA LYS A 172 4.96 13.70 -17.00
C LYS A 172 3.85 13.49 -15.97
N GLU A 173 2.63 13.85 -16.32
CA GLU A 173 1.43 13.62 -15.51
C GLU A 173 1.13 12.13 -15.37
N GLU A 174 1.22 11.36 -16.46
CA GLU A 174 1.02 9.91 -16.42
C GLU A 174 2.10 9.21 -15.57
N GLU A 175 3.35 9.65 -15.64
CA GLU A 175 4.43 9.18 -14.75
C GLU A 175 4.08 9.42 -13.28
N ILE A 176 3.62 10.63 -12.93
CA ILE A 176 3.24 10.97 -11.54
C ILE A 176 2.08 10.09 -11.07
N ILE A 177 1.08 9.84 -11.92
CA ILE A 177 -0.05 8.96 -11.59
C ILE A 177 0.44 7.54 -11.36
N MET A 178 1.27 7.00 -12.27
CA MET A 178 1.84 5.67 -12.17
C MET A 178 2.68 5.50 -10.91
N GLU A 179 3.59 6.43 -10.62
CA GLU A 179 4.44 6.42 -9.42
C GLU A 179 3.62 6.54 -8.14
N THR A 180 2.58 7.37 -8.14
CA THR A 180 1.65 7.51 -7.00
C THR A 180 0.88 6.21 -6.76
N ALA A 181 0.29 5.62 -7.81
CA ALA A 181 -0.41 4.34 -7.72
C ALA A 181 0.52 3.20 -7.27
N GLY A 182 1.76 3.18 -7.77
CA GLY A 182 2.79 2.23 -7.34
C GLY A 182 3.13 2.37 -5.86
N THR A 183 3.25 3.60 -5.36
CA THR A 183 3.47 3.86 -3.93
C THR A 183 2.28 3.41 -3.09
N MET A 184 1.05 3.57 -3.59
CA MET A 184 -0.15 3.05 -2.91
C MET A 184 -0.13 1.53 -2.84
N TYR A 185 0.19 0.88 -3.95
CA TYR A 185 0.26 -0.57 -4.03
C TYR A 185 1.29 -1.14 -3.05
N GLU A 186 2.49 -0.57 -3.06
CA GLU A 186 3.57 -0.93 -2.15
C GLU A 186 3.18 -0.73 -0.69
N GLY A 187 2.85 0.51 -0.31
CA GLY A 187 2.57 0.85 1.08
C GLY A 187 1.33 0.17 1.64
N GLY A 188 0.31 -0.07 0.81
CA GLY A 188 -0.95 -0.68 1.22
C GLY A 188 -0.90 -2.20 1.35
N ALA A 189 -0.12 -2.88 0.50
CA ALA A 189 -0.08 -4.35 0.45
C ALA A 189 0.55 -4.96 1.70
N GLU A 190 1.77 -4.53 2.06
CA GLU A 190 2.51 -5.13 3.18
C GLU A 190 1.94 -4.70 4.53
N SER A 191 1.74 -3.40 4.72
CA SER A 191 1.24 -2.86 6.00
C SER A 191 -0.15 -3.39 6.36
N GLY A 192 -1.07 -3.46 5.38
CA GLY A 192 -2.41 -4.01 5.59
C GLY A 192 -2.39 -5.51 5.91
N THR A 193 -1.48 -6.26 5.28
CA THR A 193 -1.28 -7.69 5.58
C THR A 193 -0.80 -7.87 7.02
N ILE A 194 0.25 -7.14 7.42
CA ILE A 194 0.78 -7.22 8.78
C ILE A 194 -0.28 -6.82 9.81
N ALA A 195 -1.10 -5.81 9.51
CA ALA A 195 -2.20 -5.38 10.38
C ALA A 195 -3.17 -6.52 10.68
N LEU A 196 -3.70 -7.13 9.63
CA LEU A 196 -4.70 -8.20 9.76
C LEU A 196 -4.09 -9.48 10.30
N GLU A 197 -2.85 -9.82 9.92
CA GLU A 197 -2.17 -10.98 10.49
C GLU A 197 -1.93 -10.83 11.99
N THR A 198 -1.51 -9.64 12.43
CA THR A 198 -1.32 -9.32 13.85
C THR A 198 -2.64 -9.36 14.60
N PHE A 199 -3.70 -8.76 14.03
CA PHE A 199 -5.04 -8.82 14.61
C PHE A 199 -5.53 -10.26 14.78
N MET A 200 -5.39 -11.10 13.75
CA MET A 200 -5.75 -12.52 13.82
C MET A 200 -4.98 -13.25 14.91
N LEU A 201 -3.67 -13.01 15.04
CA LEU A 201 -2.89 -13.59 16.14
C LEU A 201 -3.37 -13.11 17.51
N CYS A 202 -3.70 -11.82 17.66
CA CYS A 202 -4.22 -11.29 18.91
C CYS A 202 -5.54 -11.94 19.32
N VAL A 203 -6.52 -12.07 18.41
CA VAL A 203 -7.80 -12.69 18.76
C VAL A 203 -7.67 -14.18 19.07
N LEU A 204 -6.73 -14.88 18.43
CA LEU A 204 -6.43 -16.30 18.73
C LEU A 204 -5.73 -16.48 20.08
N CYS A 205 -4.82 -15.57 20.45
CA CYS A 205 -4.10 -15.63 21.73
C CYS A 205 -4.93 -15.11 22.92
N PHE A 206 -5.92 -14.26 22.68
CA PHE A 206 -6.77 -13.66 23.71
C PHE A 206 -8.27 -13.89 23.43
N PRO A 207 -8.77 -15.13 23.56
CA PRO A 207 -10.17 -15.46 23.23
C PRO A 207 -11.20 -14.63 24.00
N ASN A 208 -10.90 -14.23 25.23
CA ASN A 208 -11.79 -13.39 26.03
C ASN A 208 -12.08 -12.04 25.35
N ILE A 209 -11.07 -11.42 24.74
CA ILE A 209 -11.21 -10.15 24.00
C ILE A 209 -12.07 -10.39 22.75
N GLN A 210 -11.83 -11.49 22.04
CA GLN A 210 -12.64 -11.86 20.88
C GLN A 210 -14.12 -12.04 21.26
N HIS A 211 -14.41 -12.75 22.34
CA HIS A 211 -15.79 -12.98 22.80
C HIS A 211 -16.50 -11.67 23.18
N THR A 212 -15.81 -10.75 23.86
CA THR A 212 -16.39 -9.44 24.20
C THR A 212 -16.64 -8.60 22.94
N ALA A 213 -15.72 -8.57 22.00
CA ALA A 213 -15.90 -7.87 20.73
C ALA A 213 -17.06 -8.46 19.91
N GLN A 214 -17.18 -9.79 19.89
CA GLN A 214 -18.29 -10.47 19.21
C GLN A 214 -19.64 -10.19 19.87
N ALA A 215 -19.70 -10.09 21.20
CA ALA A 215 -20.93 -9.74 21.91
C ALA A 215 -21.40 -8.30 21.60
N GLU A 216 -20.48 -7.34 21.48
CA GLU A 216 -20.81 -5.98 21.05
C GLU A 216 -21.35 -5.97 19.61
N LEU A 217 -20.70 -6.70 18.70
CA LEU A 217 -21.17 -6.86 17.31
C LEU A 217 -22.57 -7.50 17.24
N ASP A 218 -22.78 -8.61 17.95
CA ASP A 218 -24.08 -9.30 17.99
C ASP A 218 -25.19 -8.39 18.54
N HIS A 219 -24.88 -7.49 19.49
CA HIS A 219 -25.84 -6.55 20.07
C HIS A 219 -26.19 -5.38 19.15
N VAL A 220 -25.19 -4.77 18.51
CA VAL A 220 -25.34 -3.54 17.72
C VAL A 220 -25.75 -3.83 16.28
N VAL A 221 -25.13 -4.83 15.65
CA VAL A 221 -25.29 -5.17 14.23
C VAL A 221 -26.28 -6.31 14.05
N GLY A 222 -26.27 -7.29 14.97
CA GLY A 222 -27.02 -8.53 14.84
C GLY A 222 -26.34 -9.53 13.90
N ARG A 223 -27.07 -10.59 13.52
CA ARG A 223 -26.55 -11.70 12.71
C ARG A 223 -27.09 -11.75 11.28
N GLU A 224 -27.96 -10.81 10.91
CA GLU A 224 -28.62 -10.77 9.59
C GLU A 224 -27.82 -10.02 8.52
N ARG A 225 -26.84 -9.21 8.93
CA ARG A 225 -26.00 -8.42 8.03
C ARG A 225 -24.57 -8.32 8.52
N LEU A 226 -23.66 -7.98 7.60
CA LEU A 226 -22.29 -7.61 7.96
C LEU A 226 -22.24 -6.16 8.51
N PRO A 227 -21.25 -5.84 9.37
CA PRO A 227 -21.02 -4.47 9.83
C PRO A 227 -20.71 -3.52 8.67
N THR A 228 -21.14 -2.26 8.80
CA THR A 228 -20.79 -1.17 7.89
C THR A 228 -20.05 -0.06 8.64
N TYR A 229 -19.50 0.91 7.91
CA TYR A 229 -18.82 2.07 8.53
C TYR A 229 -19.78 2.91 9.40
N ASP A 230 -21.07 2.87 9.13
CA ASP A 230 -22.09 3.62 9.88
C ASP A 230 -22.28 3.07 11.30
N ASP A 231 -21.91 1.80 11.54
CA ASP A 231 -21.97 1.17 12.85
C ASP A 231 -20.83 1.62 13.79
N LYS A 232 -19.77 2.24 13.24
CA LYS A 232 -18.49 2.48 13.95
C LYS A 232 -18.66 3.26 15.26
N GLU A 233 -19.48 4.31 15.27
CA GLU A 233 -19.70 5.12 16.48
C GLU A 233 -20.41 4.33 17.60
N SER A 234 -21.19 3.31 17.22
CA SER A 234 -21.88 2.41 18.13
C SER A 234 -21.04 1.19 18.54
N LEU A 235 -19.81 1.05 18.03
CA LEU A 235 -18.90 -0.07 18.26
C LEU A 235 -17.59 0.37 18.95
N PRO A 236 -17.66 0.99 20.14
CA PRO A 236 -16.47 1.53 20.81
C PRO A 236 -15.47 0.44 21.22
N TYR A 237 -15.92 -0.74 21.66
CA TYR A 237 -15.02 -1.82 22.07
C TYR A 237 -14.31 -2.44 20.88
N VAL A 238 -15.04 -2.79 19.82
CA VAL A 238 -14.46 -3.29 18.56
C VAL A 238 -13.47 -2.28 17.98
N THR A 239 -13.81 -0.98 18.00
CA THR A 239 -12.89 0.08 17.55
C THR A 239 -11.61 0.12 18.39
N ALA A 240 -11.71 -0.07 19.70
CA ALA A 240 -10.55 -0.13 20.59
C ALA A 240 -9.69 -1.38 20.34
N VAL A 241 -10.30 -2.54 20.08
CA VAL A 241 -9.58 -3.79 19.81
C VAL A 241 -8.83 -3.75 18.47
N ILE A 242 -9.43 -3.14 17.44
CA ILE A 242 -8.81 -3.00 16.11
C ILE A 242 -7.62 -2.02 16.14
N TRP A 243 -7.56 -1.11 17.11
CA TRP A 243 -6.48 -0.13 17.20
C TRP A 243 -5.16 -0.79 17.61
N GLN A 244 -4.25 -0.97 16.65
CA GLN A 244 -2.89 -1.43 16.88
C GLN A 244 -1.89 -0.62 16.03
N PRO A 245 -0.87 0.02 16.63
CA PRO A 245 0.15 0.74 15.87
C PRO A 245 1.09 -0.24 15.16
N ILE A 246 1.23 -0.09 13.85
CA ILE A 246 2.15 -0.86 13.00
C ILE A 246 3.29 0.07 12.58
N GLY A 247 4.53 -0.41 12.65
CA GLY A 247 5.71 0.38 12.27
C GLY A 247 6.07 1.48 13.29
N PRO A 248 6.43 1.13 14.54
CA PRO A 248 6.63 2.11 15.63
C PRO A 248 7.75 3.13 15.38
N LEU A 249 8.66 2.84 14.44
CA LEU A 249 9.79 3.72 14.10
C LEU A 249 9.48 4.68 12.94
N GLY A 250 8.38 4.48 12.21
CA GLY A 250 8.05 5.23 11.00
C GLY A 250 9.14 5.17 9.92
N ALA A 251 9.01 6.02 8.90
CA ALA A 251 10.05 6.21 7.88
C ALA A 251 11.08 7.25 8.35
N PRO A 252 12.38 7.07 8.02
CA PRO A 252 13.39 8.08 8.32
C PRO A 252 13.06 9.44 7.70
N ASN A 253 13.15 10.51 8.50
CA ASN A 253 12.92 11.88 8.06
C ASN A 253 14.25 12.66 7.98
N LEU A 254 14.29 13.68 7.11
CA LEU A 254 15.40 14.63 7.03
C LEU A 254 14.90 16.04 7.36
N VAL A 255 15.68 16.78 8.15
CA VAL A 255 15.38 18.18 8.48
C VAL A 255 15.70 19.07 7.27
N VAL A 256 14.67 19.68 6.68
CA VAL A 256 14.81 20.55 5.49
C VAL A 256 14.96 22.04 5.85
N LYS A 257 14.53 22.42 7.07
CA LYS A 257 14.68 23.78 7.61
C LYS A 257 15.02 23.70 9.10
N LYS A 258 15.79 24.67 9.60
CA LYS A 258 16.15 24.75 11.02
C LYS A 258 14.88 24.77 11.87
N ILE A 259 14.71 23.74 12.70
CA ILE A 259 13.58 23.63 13.62
C ILE A 259 13.96 24.42 14.89
N PRO A 260 13.08 25.28 15.44
CA PRO A 260 13.32 25.87 16.75
C PRO A 260 13.46 24.74 17.79
N PRO A 261 14.35 24.86 18.79
CA PRO A 261 14.66 23.77 19.72
C PRO A 261 13.38 23.31 20.43
N THR A 262 12.94 22.09 20.14
CA THR A 262 11.75 21.48 20.72
C THR A 262 12.04 20.73 22.03
N ASN A 263 13.32 20.58 22.40
CA ASN A 263 13.81 20.19 23.72
C ASN A 263 15.28 20.62 23.83
N SER A 264 15.79 20.81 25.04
CA SER A 264 17.06 21.44 25.47
C SER A 264 18.38 20.84 24.95
N TYR A 265 18.39 20.14 23.82
CA TYR A 265 19.56 19.46 23.26
C TYR A 265 20.40 20.31 22.30
N PHE A 266 20.06 21.58 22.11
CA PHE A 266 20.88 22.54 21.37
C PHE A 266 21.18 23.73 22.27
N THR A 267 22.18 23.59 23.15
CA THR A 267 22.88 24.76 23.72
C THR A 267 23.89 25.28 22.71
N GLU A 268 24.03 26.60 22.71
CA GLU A 268 24.70 27.47 21.73
C GLU A 268 26.07 27.01 21.22
#